data_AF-A0A314ZIB3-F1
#
_entry.id   AF-A0A314ZIB3-F1
#
_cell.length_a   1.000
_cell.length_b   1.000
_cell.length_c   1.000
_cell.angle_alpha   90.00
_cell.angle_beta   90.00
_cell.angle_gamma   90.00
#
_symmetry.space_group_name_H-M   'P 1'
#
loop_
_entity.id
_entity.type
_entity.pdbx_description
1 polymer ?
#
loop_
_entity_poly.entity_id
_entity_poly.type
_entity_poly.pdbx_seq_one_letter_code
_entity_poly.pdbx_strand_id
1 'polypeptide(L)'
;MARLVISIKYCSSQSETCKQDEDTVREISTILKHNDWHFALNSSDLPKKLNPHVVRAVLQQNHQVGDPKRLLSFFIWTDTHIGVPQNLHSFSILAVALCNSKLFEQAHAVLERMVKSRKPPLEVVNSLVMCFREFDGSDRVGF
;
A
#
# COMPACT_ATOMS: atom_id res chain seq x y z
N MET A 1 -28.79 40.56 4.32
CA MET A 1 -27.87 39.64 3.62
C MET A 1 -27.30 38.65 4.62
N ALA A 2 -27.93 37.48 4.78
CA ALA A 2 -27.49 36.46 5.73
C ALA A 2 -26.35 35.64 5.11
N ARG A 3 -25.23 35.51 5.82
CA ARG A 3 -24.13 34.61 5.46
C ARG A 3 -24.50 33.18 5.84
N LEU A 4 -24.66 32.33 4.83
CA LEU A 4 -24.84 30.88 5.00
C LEU A 4 -23.49 30.29 5.45
N VAL A 5 -23.37 29.92 6.72
CA VAL A 5 -22.23 29.14 7.21
C VAL A 5 -22.54 27.68 6.88
N ILE A 6 -21.89 27.14 5.85
CA ILE A 6 -21.94 25.70 5.54
C ILE A 6 -21.15 24.99 6.64
N SER A 7 -21.85 24.58 7.70
CA SER A 7 -21.29 23.64 8.67
C SER A 7 -21.27 22.27 8.02
N ILE A 8 -20.14 21.93 7.38
CA ILE A 8 -19.87 20.57 6.96
C ILE A 8 -19.70 19.76 8.25
N LYS A 9 -20.76 19.09 8.70
CA LYS A 9 -20.64 18.01 9.68
C LYS A 9 -19.86 16.87 9.02
N TYR A 10 -18.53 16.95 9.07
CA TYR A 10 -17.66 15.84 8.72
C TYR A 10 -17.94 14.71 9.72
N CYS A 11 -18.41 13.60 9.18
CA CYS A 11 -19.23 12.59 9.85
C CYS A 11 -18.41 11.74 10.85
N SER A 12 -18.95 11.52 12.06
CA SER A 12 -18.34 10.66 13.10
C SER A 12 -17.97 9.25 12.59
N SER A 13 -18.67 8.74 11.57
CA SER A 13 -18.42 7.44 10.93
C SER A 13 -17.06 7.34 10.25
N GLN A 14 -16.49 8.43 9.75
CA GLN A 14 -15.16 8.42 9.13
C GLN A 14 -14.04 8.20 10.16
N SER A 15 -14.26 8.65 11.40
CA SER A 15 -13.29 8.50 12.48
C SER A 15 -13.15 7.04 12.96
N GLU A 16 -14.23 6.25 12.87
CA GLU A 16 -14.24 4.84 13.29
C GLU A 16 -13.61 3.95 12.22
N THR A 17 -13.95 4.14 10.94
CA THR A 17 -13.33 3.39 9.83
C THR A 17 -11.83 3.68 9.72
N CYS A 18 -11.41 4.93 9.91
CA CYS A 18 -9.99 5.30 9.93
C CYS A 18 -9.22 4.59 11.05
N LYS A 19 -9.80 4.54 12.26
CA LYS A 19 -9.19 3.83 13.40
C LYS A 19 -9.13 2.32 13.18
N GLN A 20 -10.19 1.72 12.64
CA GLN A 20 -10.21 0.28 12.35
C GLN A 20 -9.17 -0.10 11.29
N ASP A 21 -9.01 0.73 10.25
CA ASP A 21 -7.96 0.55 9.25
C ASP A 21 -6.57 0.67 9.90
N GLU A 22 -6.33 1.68 10.75
CA GLU A 22 -5.05 1.84 11.46
C GLU A 22 -4.70 0.65 12.35
N ASP A 23 -5.66 0.15 13.13
CA ASP A 23 -5.46 -1.04 13.98
C ASP A 23 -5.16 -2.28 13.13
N THR A 24 -5.89 -2.47 12.04
CA THR A 24 -5.70 -3.57 11.09
C THR A 24 -4.32 -3.50 10.43
N VAL A 25 -3.89 -2.31 10.02
CA VAL A 25 -2.56 -2.07 9.43
C VAL A 25 -1.46 -2.41 10.44
N ARG A 26 -1.60 -1.99 11.70
CA ARG A 26 -0.63 -2.29 12.76
C ARG A 26 -0.52 -3.79 13.04
N GLU A 27 -1.64 -4.49 13.08
CA GLU A 27 -1.69 -5.93 13.32
C GLU A 27 -1.03 -6.70 12.16
N ILE A 28 -1.39 -6.41 10.91
CA ILE A 28 -0.77 -7.01 9.73
C ILE A 28 0.73 -6.73 9.70
N SER A 29 1.14 -5.49 9.95
CA SER A 29 2.56 -5.09 9.96
C SER A 29 3.36 -5.84 11.03
N THR A 30 2.72 -6.17 12.16
CA THR A 30 3.34 -6.99 13.21
C THR A 30 3.49 -8.43 12.73
N ILE A 31 2.44 -9.02 12.17
CA ILE A 31 2.46 -10.39 11.64
C ILE A 31 3.52 -10.57 10.54
N LEU A 32 3.67 -9.59 9.64
CA LEU A 32 4.66 -9.64 8.56
C LEU A 32 6.11 -9.67 9.05
N LYS A 33 6.40 -9.38 10.32
CA LYS A 33 7.75 -9.52 10.89
C LYS A 33 8.13 -10.99 11.11
N HIS A 34 7.15 -11.87 11.24
CA HIS A 34 7.36 -13.28 11.55
C HIS A 34 7.45 -14.14 10.28
N ASN A 35 8.13 -15.29 10.36
CA ASN A 35 8.32 -16.17 9.20
C ASN A 35 7.06 -16.97 8.84
N ASP A 36 6.17 -17.18 9.80
CA ASP A 36 4.88 -17.87 9.71
C ASP A 36 3.72 -16.92 9.38
N TRP A 37 4.02 -15.70 8.90
CA TRP A 37 3.03 -14.66 8.62
C TRP A 37 1.84 -15.15 7.78
N HIS A 38 2.09 -16.04 6.82
CA HIS A 38 1.05 -16.58 5.95
C HIS A 38 0.06 -17.44 6.75
N PHE A 39 0.53 -18.28 7.68
CA PHE A 39 -0.35 -19.06 8.54
C PHE A 39 -1.14 -18.13 9.48
N ALA A 40 -0.43 -17.21 10.15
CA ALA A 40 -1.03 -16.27 11.09
C ALA A 40 -2.15 -15.41 10.45
N LEU A 41 -1.94 -14.90 9.24
CA LEU A 41 -2.97 -14.14 8.52
C LEU A 41 -4.19 -15.01 8.18
N ASN A 42 -3.98 -16.21 7.65
CA ASN A 42 -5.08 -17.10 7.26
C ASN A 42 -5.87 -17.65 8.46
N SER A 43 -5.25 -17.77 9.64
CA SER A 43 -5.91 -18.18 10.88
C SER A 43 -6.70 -17.05 11.58
N SER A 44 -6.62 -15.82 11.08
CA SER A 44 -7.22 -14.64 11.70
C SER A 44 -8.46 -14.13 10.95
N ASP A 45 -9.13 -13.13 11.49
CA ASP A 45 -10.19 -12.39 10.78
C ASP A 45 -9.66 -11.25 9.90
N LEU A 46 -8.34 -11.04 9.85
CA LEU A 46 -7.71 -9.97 9.06
C LEU A 46 -8.01 -10.04 7.55
N PRO A 47 -8.08 -11.22 6.89
CA PRO A 47 -8.40 -11.28 5.47
C PRO A 47 -9.74 -10.61 5.13
N LYS A 48 -10.72 -10.65 6.04
CA LYS A 48 -12.04 -10.02 5.85
C LYS A 48 -11.99 -8.49 6.00
N LYS A 49 -10.95 -7.96 6.64
CA LYS A 49 -10.73 -6.53 6.87
C LYS A 49 -9.85 -5.89 5.79
N LEU A 50 -9.31 -6.68 4.88
CA LEU A 50 -8.46 -6.20 3.80
C LEU A 50 -9.26 -5.33 2.82
N ASN A 51 -8.67 -4.20 2.48
CA ASN A 51 -9.12 -3.34 1.40
C ASN A 51 -7.89 -2.64 0.78
N PRO A 52 -8.01 -2.02 -0.41
CA PRO A 52 -6.87 -1.40 -1.07
C PRO A 52 -6.17 -0.30 -0.24
N HIS A 53 -6.90 0.39 0.66
CA HIS A 53 -6.32 1.41 1.54
C HIS A 53 -5.43 0.76 2.63
N VAL A 54 -5.91 -0.28 3.30
CA VAL A 54 -5.13 -1.07 4.27
C VAL A 54 -3.88 -1.67 3.62
N VAL A 55 -4.01 -2.27 2.43
CA VAL A 55 -2.84 -2.84 1.71
C VAL A 55 -1.80 -1.76 1.41
N ARG A 56 -2.23 -0.61 0.89
CA ARG A 56 -1.33 0.53 0.65
C ARG A 56 -0.62 0.96 1.93
N ALA A 57 -1.35 1.13 3.03
CA ALA A 57 -0.79 1.59 4.29
C ALA A 57 0.21 0.59 4.88
N VAL A 58 -0.07 -0.72 4.80
CA VAL A 58 0.89 -1.77 5.21
C VAL A 58 2.17 -1.69 4.39
N LEU A 59 2.07 -1.57 3.06
CA LEU A 59 3.24 -1.42 2.19
C LEU A 59 4.04 -0.16 2.54
N GLN A 60 3.37 0.98 2.74
CA GLN A 60 4.00 2.24 3.16
C GLN A 60 4.71 2.12 4.52
N GLN A 61 4.14 1.42 5.51
CA GLN A 61 4.78 1.31 6.82
C GLN A 61 6.00 0.38 6.82
N ASN A 62 6.07 -0.57 5.90
CA ASN A 62 7.09 -1.63 5.94
C ASN A 62 8.14 -1.53 4.81
N HIS A 63 8.00 -0.64 3.83
CA HIS A 63 8.88 -0.59 2.66
C HIS A 63 10.39 -0.39 2.95
N GLN A 64 10.77 0.31 4.04
CA GLN A 64 12.18 0.62 4.35
C GLN A 64 12.87 -0.47 5.19
N VAL A 65 12.12 -1.12 6.08
CA VAL A 65 12.65 -2.04 7.08
C VAL A 65 12.27 -3.50 6.82
N GLY A 66 11.26 -3.73 5.98
CA GLY A 66 10.77 -5.05 5.63
C GLY A 66 11.58 -5.70 4.51
N ASP A 67 11.54 -7.03 4.46
CA ASP A 67 12.04 -7.79 3.31
C ASP A 67 11.17 -7.46 2.07
N PRO A 68 11.73 -6.87 1.01
CA PRO A 68 10.98 -6.49 -0.18
C PRO A 68 10.31 -7.70 -0.87
N LYS A 69 10.90 -8.90 -0.77
CA LYS A 69 10.28 -10.13 -1.29
C LYS A 69 9.08 -10.53 -0.45
N ARG A 70 9.14 -10.34 0.87
CA ARG A 70 8.01 -10.59 1.77
C ARG A 70 6.85 -9.63 1.50
N LEU A 71 7.14 -8.35 1.25
CA LEU A 71 6.10 -7.37 0.88
C LEU A 71 5.45 -7.71 -0.46
N LEU A 72 6.24 -8.16 -1.44
CA LEU A 72 5.70 -8.65 -2.71
C LEU A 72 4.80 -9.87 -2.50
N SER A 73 5.25 -10.85 -1.71
CA SER A 73 4.46 -12.04 -1.38
C SER A 73 3.15 -11.70 -0.66
N PHE A 74 3.19 -10.76 0.29
CA PHE A 74 2.00 -10.22 0.94
C PHE A 74 1.05 -9.60 -0.09
N PHE A 75 1.55 -8.73 -0.97
CA PHE A 75 0.72 -8.08 -1.98
C PHE A 75 0.05 -9.09 -2.93
N ILE A 76 0.80 -10.08 -3.42
CA ILE A 76 0.24 -11.16 -4.24
C ILE A 76 -0.82 -11.95 -3.47
N TRP A 77 -0.57 -12.26 -2.20
CA TRP A 77 -1.53 -12.94 -1.34
C TRP A 77 -2.82 -12.11 -1.12
N THR A 78 -2.73 -10.77 -1.08
CA THR A 78 -3.94 -9.94 -0.95
C THR A 78 -4.86 -10.03 -2.17
N ASP A 79 -4.33 -10.32 -3.36
CA ASP A 79 -5.15 -10.48 -4.57
C ASP A 79 -6.09 -11.69 -4.50
N THR A 80 -5.76 -12.70 -3.68
CA THR A 80 -6.63 -13.87 -3.49
C THR A 80 -7.77 -13.62 -2.50
N HIS A 81 -7.73 -12.49 -1.78
CA HIS A 81 -8.67 -12.17 -0.71
C HIS A 81 -9.49 -10.92 -1.00
N ILE A 82 -8.92 -9.99 -1.76
CA ILE A 82 -9.56 -8.72 -2.11
C ILE A 82 -10.20 -8.88 -3.49
N GLY A 83 -11.54 -8.90 -3.53
CA GLY A 83 -12.32 -8.97 -4.77
C GLY A 83 -12.35 -7.67 -5.60
N VAL A 84 -11.53 -6.67 -5.21
CA VAL A 84 -11.44 -5.38 -5.87
C VAL A 84 -10.02 -5.09 -6.36
N PRO A 85 -9.85 -4.35 -7.47
CA PRO A 85 -8.52 -4.01 -7.98
C PRO A 85 -7.69 -3.21 -6.98
N GLN A 86 -6.40 -3.52 -6.93
CA GLN A 86 -5.41 -2.76 -6.17
C GLN A 86 -5.22 -1.35 -6.75
N ASN A 87 -4.82 -0.42 -5.90
CA ASN A 87 -4.53 0.95 -6.33
C ASN A 87 -3.12 1.06 -6.96
N LEU A 88 -2.95 2.02 -7.87
CA LEU A 88 -1.66 2.31 -8.53
C LEU A 88 -0.53 2.62 -7.54
N HIS A 89 -0.87 3.19 -6.39
CA HIS A 89 0.09 3.57 -5.37
C HIS A 89 0.76 2.35 -4.71
N SER A 90 0.02 1.27 -4.44
CA SER A 90 0.54 0.00 -3.92
C SER A 90 1.55 -0.62 -4.89
N PHE A 91 1.22 -0.64 -6.19
CA PHE A 91 2.16 -1.07 -7.23
C PHE A 91 3.42 -0.20 -7.23
N SER A 92 3.25 1.12 -7.12
CA SER A 92 4.36 2.07 -7.16
C SER A 92 5.30 1.87 -5.97
N ILE A 93 4.78 1.70 -4.75
CA ILE A 93 5.58 1.46 -3.55
C ILE A 93 6.43 0.21 -3.70
N LEU A 94 5.82 -0.89 -4.16
CA LEU A 94 6.53 -2.14 -4.38
C LEU A 94 7.58 -2.02 -5.48
N ALA A 95 7.26 -1.37 -6.59
CA ALA A 95 8.21 -1.18 -7.68
C ALA A 95 9.44 -0.41 -7.18
N VAL A 96 9.26 0.69 -6.44
CA VAL A 96 10.36 1.48 -5.87
C VAL A 96 11.14 0.65 -4.83
N ALA A 97 10.47 -0.01 -3.89
CA ALA A 97 11.14 -0.83 -2.87
C ALA A 97 11.97 -1.98 -3.48
N LEU A 98 11.44 -2.65 -4.50
CA LEU A 98 12.14 -3.72 -5.23
C LEU A 98 13.34 -3.17 -6.02
N CYS A 99 13.18 -2.02 -6.69
CA CYS A 99 14.28 -1.35 -7.39
C CYS A 99 15.41 -0.94 -6.43
N ASN A 100 15.07 -0.33 -5.29
CA ASN A 100 16.05 0.07 -4.26
C ASN A 100 16.79 -1.14 -3.69
N SER A 101 16.14 -2.30 -3.69
CA SER A 101 16.73 -3.58 -3.25
C SER A 101 17.42 -4.36 -4.38
N LYS A 102 17.57 -3.78 -5.58
CA LYS A 102 18.17 -4.40 -6.78
C LYS A 102 17.44 -5.66 -7.28
N LEU A 103 16.15 -5.79 -6.97
CA LEU A 103 15.27 -6.90 -7.39
C LEU A 103 14.51 -6.55 -8.68
N PHE A 104 15.26 -6.34 -9.76
CA PHE A 104 14.73 -5.75 -11.00
C PHE A 104 13.71 -6.64 -11.73
N GLU A 105 13.88 -7.96 -11.70
CA GLU A 105 12.94 -8.89 -12.33
C GLU A 105 11.56 -8.80 -11.66
N GLN A 106 11.54 -8.78 -10.33
CA GLN A 106 10.32 -8.63 -9.55
C GLN A 106 9.70 -7.24 -9.74
N ALA A 107 10.52 -6.19 -9.75
CA ALA A 107 10.06 -4.83 -10.01
C ALA A 107 9.41 -4.72 -11.40
N HIS A 108 10.03 -5.33 -12.43
CA HIS A 108 9.49 -5.37 -13.78
C HIS A 108 8.12 -6.08 -13.80
N ALA A 109 7.99 -7.23 -13.14
CA ALA A 109 6.72 -7.95 -13.07
C ALA A 109 5.62 -7.12 -12.38
N VAL A 110 5.94 -6.38 -11.32
CA VAL A 110 5.01 -5.45 -10.65
C VAL A 110 4.57 -4.33 -11.60
N LEU A 111 5.51 -3.72 -12.32
CA LEU A 111 5.21 -2.66 -13.31
C LEU A 111 4.37 -3.18 -14.47
N GLU A 112 4.66 -4.38 -14.97
CA GLU A 112 3.86 -5.00 -16.03
C GLU A 112 2.41 -5.23 -15.58
N ARG A 113 2.21 -5.70 -14.35
CA ARG A 113 0.88 -5.82 -13.72
C ARG A 113 0.20 -4.46 -13.55
N MET A 114 0.95 -3.43 -13.16
CA MET A 114 0.44 -2.06 -13.03
C MET A 114 -0.09 -1.52 -14.37
N VAL A 115 0.64 -1.74 -15.48
CA VAL A 115 0.19 -1.35 -16.83
C VAL A 115 -1.05 -2.14 -17.26
N LYS A 116 -1.11 -3.43 -16.91
CA LYS A 116 -2.28 -4.29 -17.17
C LYS A 116 -3.55 -3.87 -16.40
N SER A 117 -3.46 -2.97 -15.42
CA SER A 117 -4.62 -2.41 -14.71
C SER A 117 -5.51 -1.50 -15.58
N ARG A 118 -5.11 -1.22 -16.83
CA ARG A 118 -5.83 -0.39 -17.82
C ARG A 118 -6.16 1.03 -17.34
N LYS A 119 -5.40 1.55 -16.39
CA LYS A 119 -5.44 2.95 -15.98
C LYS A 119 -4.82 3.85 -17.05
N PRO A 120 -5.22 5.13 -17.14
CA PRO A 120 -4.61 6.07 -18.09
C PRO A 120 -3.08 6.11 -17.93
N PRO A 121 -2.30 6.09 -19.03
CA PRO A 121 -0.84 6.08 -18.95
C PRO A 121 -0.26 7.22 -18.09
N LEU A 122 -0.86 8.41 -18.15
CA LEU A 122 -0.44 9.54 -17.34
C LEU A 122 -0.64 9.31 -15.84
N GLU A 123 -1.73 8.64 -15.42
CA GLU A 123 -1.96 8.29 -14.02
C GLU A 123 -0.93 7.26 -13.52
N VAL A 124 -0.59 6.28 -14.35
CA VAL A 124 0.43 5.27 -14.06
C VAL A 124 1.78 5.94 -13.81
N VAL A 125 2.22 6.78 -14.76
CA VAL A 125 3.49 7.51 -14.65
C VAL A 125 3.49 8.46 -13.46
N ASN A 126 2.42 9.23 -13.26
CA ASN A 126 2.32 10.15 -12.12
C ASN A 126 2.41 9.42 -10.77
N SER A 127 1.74 8.28 -10.64
CA SER A 127 1.81 7.47 -9.42
C SER A 127 3.25 7.01 -9.14
N LEU A 128 3.97 6.55 -10.17
CA LEU A 128 5.38 6.15 -10.04
C LEU A 128 6.27 7.32 -9.65
N VAL A 129 6.13 8.48 -10.31
CA VAL A 129 6.96 9.66 -10.03
C VAL A 129 6.73 10.19 -8.62
N MET A 130 5.47 10.26 -8.18
CA MET A 130 5.16 10.69 -6.81
C MET A 130 5.76 9.74 -5.78
N CYS A 131 5.55 8.44 -5.97
CA CYS A 131 6.06 7.40 -5.10
C CYS A 131 7.59 7.38 -5.04
N PHE A 132 8.25 7.50 -6.20
CA PHE A 132 9.70 7.58 -6.27
C PHE A 132 10.22 8.78 -5.48
N ARG A 133 9.63 9.97 -5.63
CA ARG A 133 10.04 11.16 -4.85
C ARG A 133 9.84 10.98 -3.34
N GLU A 134 8.76 10.32 -2.93
CA GLU A 134 8.45 10.06 -1.52
C GLU A 134 9.47 9.11 -0.87
N PHE A 135 9.97 8.11 -1.61
CA PHE A 135 10.78 7.03 -1.04
C PHE A 135 12.26 7.04 -1.46
N ASP A 136 12.63 7.72 -2.55
CA ASP A 136 14.02 7.99 -2.99
C ASP A 136 14.54 9.31 -2.40
N GLY A 137 13.65 10.26 -2.11
CA GLY A 137 13.99 11.59 -1.57
C GLY A 137 14.61 11.60 -0.16
N SER A 138 14.75 10.44 0.48
CA SER A 138 15.47 10.28 1.75
C SER A 138 16.99 10.18 1.56
N ASP A 139 17.47 9.83 0.36
CA ASP A 139 18.89 9.93 -0.03
C ASP A 139 19.18 11.29 -0.66
N ARG A 140 18.72 12.37 -0.01
CA ARG A 140 19.39 13.67 -0.13
C ARG A 140 20.76 13.53 0.52
N VAL A 141 21.69 12.95 -0.24
CA VAL A 141 23.11 13.27 -0.14
C VAL A 141 23.18 14.79 -0.19
N GLY A 142 23.46 15.38 0.98
CA GLY A 142 23.84 16.78 1.07
C GLY A 142 25.03 16.98 0.16
N PHE A 143 24.82 17.77 -0.89
CA PHE A 143 25.90 18.55 -1.47
C PHE A 143 26.12 19.79 -0.60
#